data_AF-A0AAW3N618-F1
#
_entry.id   AF-A0AAW3N618-F1
#
_cell.length_a   1.000
_cell.length_b   1.000
_cell.length_c   1.000
_cell.angle_alpha   90.00
_cell.angle_beta   90.00
_cell.angle_gamma   90.00
#
_symmetry.space_group_name_H-M   'P 1'
#
loop_
_entity.id
_entity.type
_entity.pdbx_description
1 polymer ?
#
loop_
_entity_poly.entity_id
_entity_poly.type
_entity_poly.pdbx_seq_one_letter_code
_entity_poly.pdbx_strand_id
1 'polypeptide(L)'
;MNEALERRALLLHLGSVMRTLSCLLESERDDAAIGALIATRPMLADLPLLEHVFDHMTVREFASAVLHAFCLWPQLLLDAQLDRDALAAPVCGKLFAGNPRGWTRYVESLAADVPWFGAGIQPAESRAEHAAPAEPADPIAKTA
;
A
#
# COMPACT_ATOMS: atom_id res chain seq x y z
N MET A 1 -5.37 2.83 27.68
CA MET A 1 -6.78 3.22 27.86
C MET A 1 -7.38 3.95 26.64
N ASN A 2 -6.80 3.80 25.44
CA ASN A 2 -7.29 4.45 24.20
C ASN A 2 -7.66 3.48 23.08
N GLU A 3 -7.62 2.17 23.32
CA GLU A 3 -7.78 1.17 22.25
C GLU A 3 -9.14 1.27 21.54
N ALA A 4 -10.22 1.63 22.24
CA ALA A 4 -11.52 1.87 21.61
C ALA A 4 -11.52 3.09 20.68
N LEU A 5 -10.80 4.16 21.04
CA LEU A 5 -10.64 5.36 20.21
C LEU A 5 -9.73 5.07 19.01
N GLU A 6 -8.65 4.33 19.21
CA GLU A 6 -7.73 3.87 18.17
C GLU A 6 -8.46 2.97 17.15
N ARG A 7 -9.25 1.99 17.61
CA ARG A 7 -10.09 1.15 16.75
C ARG A 7 -11.10 1.98 15.96
N ARG A 8 -11.76 2.95 16.62
CA ARG A 8 -12.68 3.87 15.94
C ARG A 8 -11.96 4.67 14.84
N ALA A 9 -10.77 5.18 15.11
CA ALA A 9 -9.98 5.90 14.12
C ALA A 9 -9.63 5.01 12.91
N LEU A 10 -9.19 3.76 13.16
CA LEU A 10 -8.90 2.80 12.09
C LEU A 10 -10.15 2.41 11.28
N LEU A 11 -11.31 2.25 11.92
CA LEU A 11 -12.58 2.01 11.23
C LEU A 11 -13.01 3.21 10.36
N LEU A 12 -12.84 4.44 10.86
CA LEU A 12 -13.10 5.64 10.08
C LEU A 12 -12.13 5.76 8.89
N HIS A 13 -10.86 5.43 9.11
CA HIS A 13 -9.85 5.39 8.05
C HIS A 13 -10.23 4.38 6.96
N LEU A 14 -10.62 3.16 7.35
CA LEU A 14 -11.11 2.13 6.43
C LEU A 14 -12.29 2.65 5.58
N GLY A 15 -13.28 3.29 6.22
CA GLY A 15 -14.41 3.87 5.51
C GLY A 15 -14.02 4.95 4.50
N SER A 16 -13.03 5.78 4.84
CA SER A 16 -12.48 6.78 3.92
C SER A 16 -11.80 6.14 2.71
N VAL A 17 -10.94 5.14 2.94
CA VAL A 17 -10.23 4.42 1.87
C VAL A 17 -11.20 3.72 0.93
N MET A 18 -12.23 3.04 1.45
CA MET A 18 -13.25 2.38 0.61
C MET A 18 -14.06 3.38 -0.22
N ARG A 19 -14.37 4.56 0.34
CA ARG A 19 -15.05 5.63 -0.40
C ARG A 19 -14.19 6.14 -1.56
N THR A 20 -12.92 6.43 -1.30
CA THR A 20 -11.98 6.85 -2.33
C THR A 20 -11.88 5.81 -3.44
N LEU A 21 -11.79 4.53 -3.08
CA LEU A 21 -11.77 3.44 -4.04
C LEU A 21 -13.03 3.40 -4.91
N SER A 22 -14.22 3.53 -4.32
CA SER A 22 -15.49 3.59 -5.07
C SER A 22 -15.51 4.75 -6.06
N CYS A 23 -15.13 5.95 -5.62
CA CYS A 23 -15.07 7.12 -6.48
C CYS A 23 -14.09 6.96 -7.64
N LEU A 24 -12.96 6.30 -7.40
CA LEU A 24 -11.95 6.03 -8.42
C LEU A 24 -12.46 5.04 -9.49
N LEU A 25 -13.08 3.94 -9.05
CA LEU A 25 -13.62 2.91 -9.93
C LEU A 25 -14.82 3.38 -10.77
N GLU A 26 -15.67 4.25 -10.22
CA GLU A 26 -16.81 4.82 -10.95
C GLU A 26 -16.39 5.85 -12.00
N SER A 27 -15.25 6.51 -11.79
CA SER A 27 -14.85 7.69 -12.55
C SER A 27 -13.95 7.39 -13.73
N GLU A 28 -13.22 6.26 -13.72
CA GLU A 28 -12.03 6.09 -14.57
C GLU A 28 -12.02 4.74 -15.29
N ARG A 29 -11.31 4.69 -16.43
CA ARG A 29 -11.05 3.42 -17.12
C ARG A 29 -10.02 2.63 -16.32
N ASP A 30 -10.25 1.33 -16.14
CA ASP A 30 -9.42 0.41 -15.33
C ASP A 30 -7.89 0.51 -15.60
N ASP A 31 -7.50 0.87 -16.82
CA ASP A 31 -6.10 0.92 -17.27
C ASP A 31 -5.45 2.32 -17.17
N ALA A 32 -6.17 3.32 -16.67
CA ALA A 32 -5.61 4.66 -16.45
C ALA A 32 -4.57 4.64 -15.32
N ALA A 33 -3.44 5.31 -15.55
CA ALA A 33 -2.41 5.47 -14.52
C ALA A 33 -2.85 6.48 -13.45
N ILE A 34 -2.61 6.17 -12.19
CA ILE A 34 -3.08 6.98 -11.05
C ILE A 34 -2.42 8.35 -11.00
N GLY A 35 -1.14 8.46 -11.38
CA GLY A 35 -0.44 9.74 -11.47
C GLY A 35 -1.15 10.76 -12.37
N ALA A 36 -1.73 10.29 -13.49
CA ALA A 36 -2.51 11.15 -14.39
C ALA A 36 -3.84 11.62 -13.76
N LEU A 37 -4.42 10.81 -12.87
CA LEU A 37 -5.69 11.09 -12.19
C LEU A 37 -5.52 12.08 -11.04
N ILE A 38 -4.45 11.96 -10.26
CA ILE A 38 -4.12 12.94 -9.21
C ILE A 38 -3.94 14.33 -9.82
N ALA A 39 -3.25 14.40 -10.96
CA ALA A 39 -3.02 15.66 -11.68
C ALA A 39 -4.32 16.32 -12.18
N THR A 40 -5.37 15.54 -12.45
CA THR A 40 -6.69 16.06 -12.87
C THR A 40 -7.67 16.25 -11.72
N ARG A 41 -7.45 15.63 -10.56
CA ARG A 41 -8.36 15.67 -9.40
C ARG A 41 -7.59 15.89 -8.09
N PRO A 42 -7.39 17.14 -7.67
CA PRO A 42 -6.65 17.45 -6.44
C PRO A 42 -7.33 16.93 -5.15
N MET A 43 -8.63 16.60 -5.19
CA MET A 43 -9.32 15.94 -4.06
C MET A 43 -8.79 14.53 -3.78
N LEU A 44 -8.11 13.89 -4.75
CA LEU A 44 -7.42 12.62 -4.53
C LEU A 44 -6.05 12.84 -3.86
N ALA A 45 -5.44 14.02 -3.97
CA ALA A 45 -4.16 14.33 -3.33
C ALA A 45 -4.23 14.35 -1.79
N ASP A 46 -5.43 14.41 -1.21
CA ASP A 46 -5.65 14.38 0.25
C ASP A 46 -5.47 13.00 0.88
N LEU A 47 -5.16 11.94 0.11
CA LEU A 47 -4.69 10.69 0.72
C LEU A 47 -3.16 10.68 0.79
N PRO A 48 -2.58 10.58 2.00
CA PRO A 48 -1.13 10.38 2.20
C PRO A 48 -0.59 9.15 1.44
N LEU A 49 -1.47 8.22 1.05
CA LEU A 49 -1.19 7.08 0.20
C LEU A 49 -0.63 7.45 -1.18
N LEU A 50 -1.06 8.58 -1.77
CA LEU A 50 -0.92 8.82 -3.21
C LEU A 50 0.39 9.47 -3.64
N GLU A 51 1.17 10.00 -2.72
CA GLU A 51 2.22 10.97 -3.07
C GLU A 51 3.46 10.34 -3.74
N HIS A 52 3.79 9.07 -3.50
CA HIS A 52 5.06 8.48 -3.97
C HIS A 52 4.97 7.01 -4.47
N VAL A 53 3.90 6.25 -4.20
CA VAL A 53 3.83 4.81 -4.58
C VAL A 53 3.18 4.58 -5.95
N PHE A 54 2.37 5.52 -6.45
CA PHE A 54 1.33 5.21 -7.42
C PHE A 54 1.48 5.82 -8.82
N ASP A 55 2.59 6.51 -9.12
CA ASP A 55 2.74 7.19 -10.42
C ASP A 55 2.68 6.24 -11.64
N HIS A 56 2.96 4.95 -11.44
CA HIS A 56 3.00 3.95 -12.51
C HIS A 56 1.94 2.83 -12.39
N MET A 57 1.18 2.78 -11.29
CA MET A 57 0.12 1.77 -11.12
C MET A 57 -1.18 2.22 -11.81
N THR A 58 -1.87 1.24 -12.39
CA THR A 58 -3.22 1.41 -12.93
C THR A 58 -4.26 1.47 -11.81
N VAL A 59 -5.43 2.03 -12.12
CA VAL A 59 -6.60 2.02 -11.21
C VAL A 59 -6.93 0.59 -10.76
N ARG A 60 -6.86 -0.39 -11.66
CA ARG A 60 -7.10 -1.81 -11.34
C ARG A 60 -6.10 -2.36 -10.32
N GLU A 61 -4.81 -2.11 -10.51
CA GLU A 61 -3.77 -2.62 -9.62
C GLU A 61 -3.88 -2.00 -8.22
N PHE A 62 -4.16 -0.70 -8.14
CA PHE A 62 -4.44 -0.04 -6.86
C PHE A 62 -5.68 -0.58 -6.19
N ALA A 63 -6.77 -0.75 -6.93
CA ALA A 63 -8.00 -1.33 -6.38
C ALA A 63 -7.74 -2.71 -5.78
N SER A 64 -7.01 -3.57 -6.50
CA SER A 64 -6.61 -4.87 -5.99
C SER A 64 -5.74 -4.74 -4.73
N ALA A 65 -4.71 -3.90 -4.76
CA ALA A 65 -3.80 -3.70 -3.63
C ALA A 65 -4.52 -3.20 -2.37
N VAL A 66 -5.43 -2.23 -2.51
CA VAL A 66 -6.25 -1.69 -1.41
C VAL A 66 -7.17 -2.78 -0.86
N LEU A 67 -7.89 -3.50 -1.72
CA LEU A 67 -8.78 -4.56 -1.26
C LEU A 67 -8.00 -5.65 -0.51
N HIS A 68 -6.83 -6.06 -1.00
CA HIS A 68 -5.99 -7.04 -0.31
C HIS A 68 -5.38 -6.53 1.00
N ALA A 69 -5.05 -5.24 1.08
CA ALA A 69 -4.48 -4.64 2.29
C ALA A 69 -5.50 -4.53 3.43
N PHE A 70 -6.76 -4.24 3.09
CA PHE A 70 -7.78 -3.85 4.06
C PHE A 70 -8.88 -4.89 4.28
N CYS A 71 -8.95 -5.98 3.50
CA CYS A 71 -10.07 -6.93 3.58
C CYS A 71 -10.27 -7.59 4.95
N LEU A 72 -9.22 -7.77 5.74
CA LEU A 72 -9.29 -8.38 7.06
C LEU A 72 -9.54 -7.37 8.20
N TRP A 73 -9.42 -6.07 7.93
CA TRP A 73 -9.59 -5.03 8.95
C TRP A 73 -10.93 -5.10 9.70
N PRO A 74 -12.09 -5.32 9.04
CA PRO A 74 -13.37 -5.42 9.74
C PRO A 74 -13.40 -6.50 10.82
N GLN A 75 -12.72 -7.64 10.58
CA GLN A 75 -12.64 -8.74 11.54
C GLN A 75 -11.61 -8.43 12.63
N LEU A 76 -10.38 -8.08 12.24
CA LEU A 76 -9.26 -7.84 13.15
C LEU A 76 -9.52 -6.68 14.13
N LEU A 77 -10.24 -5.64 13.71
CA LEU A 77 -10.57 -4.50 14.58
C LEU A 77 -11.64 -4.83 15.63
N LEU A 78 -12.42 -5.90 15.42
CA LEU A 78 -13.46 -6.37 16.33
C LEU A 78 -12.98 -7.48 17.28
N ASP A 79 -11.78 -8.02 17.07
CA ASP A 79 -11.21 -9.06 17.92
C ASP A 79 -10.98 -8.59 19.35
N ALA A 80 -11.03 -9.54 20.29
CA ALA A 80 -10.84 -9.27 21.72
C ALA A 80 -9.45 -8.71 22.02
N GLN A 81 -8.44 -9.12 21.25
CA GLN A 81 -7.09 -8.57 21.26
C GLN A 81 -6.72 -8.08 19.87
N LEU A 82 -6.16 -6.88 19.80
CA LEU A 82 -5.77 -6.28 18.53
C LEU A 82 -4.44 -6.86 18.06
N ASP A 83 -4.44 -7.55 16.93
CA ASP A 83 -3.21 -7.91 16.23
C ASP A 83 -2.75 -6.71 15.37
N ARG A 84 -1.86 -5.93 15.97
CA ARG A 84 -1.33 -4.67 15.40
C ARG A 84 -0.55 -4.92 14.11
N ASP A 85 0.20 -6.01 14.06
CA ASP A 85 1.03 -6.35 12.92
C ASP A 85 0.17 -6.89 11.78
N ALA A 86 -0.87 -7.70 12.08
CA ALA A 86 -1.83 -8.16 11.08
C ALA A 86 -2.62 -7.02 10.43
N LEU A 87 -2.79 -5.88 11.12
CA LEU A 87 -3.41 -4.68 10.55
C LEU A 87 -2.45 -3.89 9.65
N ALA A 88 -1.20 -3.72 10.08
CA ALA A 88 -0.23 -2.82 9.43
C ALA A 88 0.62 -3.50 8.33
N ALA A 89 0.99 -4.77 8.50
CA ALA A 89 1.88 -5.47 7.57
C ALA A 89 1.29 -5.64 6.16
N PRO A 90 0.00 -5.99 5.97
CA PRO A 90 -0.60 -6.06 4.64
C PRO A 90 -0.63 -4.70 3.95
N VAL A 91 -0.91 -3.63 4.71
CA VAL A 91 -0.90 -2.25 4.18
C VAL A 91 0.50 -1.87 3.71
N CYS A 92 1.52 -2.09 4.54
CA CYS A 92 2.90 -1.84 4.20
C CYS A 92 3.34 -2.61 2.95
N GLY A 93 3.08 -3.93 2.91
CA GLY A 93 3.54 -4.80 1.83
C GLY A 93 2.76 -4.65 0.51
N LYS A 94 1.47 -4.30 0.54
CA LYS A 94 0.65 -4.17 -0.67
C LYS A 94 0.66 -2.76 -1.23
N LEU A 95 0.72 -1.74 -0.37
CA LEU A 95 0.58 -0.35 -0.77
C LEU A 95 1.89 0.43 -0.72
N PHE A 96 2.94 -0.06 -0.07
CA PHE A 96 4.19 0.69 0.10
C PHE A 96 5.45 -0.12 -0.20
N ALA A 97 5.35 -1.31 -0.81
CA ALA A 97 6.52 -2.07 -1.26
C ALA A 97 7.43 -1.20 -2.13
N GLY A 98 8.73 -1.17 -1.82
CA GLY A 98 9.68 -0.29 -2.51
C GLY A 98 9.61 1.19 -2.18
N ASN A 99 8.71 1.61 -1.28
CA ASN A 99 8.52 3.02 -0.93
C ASN A 99 8.55 3.25 0.59
N PRO A 100 9.75 3.24 1.22
CA PRO A 100 9.92 3.54 2.64
C PRO A 100 9.44 4.94 3.02
N ARG A 101 9.62 5.94 2.16
CA ARG A 101 9.20 7.32 2.44
C ARG A 101 7.68 7.47 2.50
N GLY A 102 6.96 6.85 1.57
CA GLY A 102 5.50 6.82 1.55
C GLY A 102 4.95 6.12 2.79
N TRP A 103 5.55 5.00 3.18
CA TRP A 103 5.19 4.30 4.41
C TRP A 103 5.35 5.17 5.66
N THR A 104 6.50 5.86 5.80
CA THR A 104 6.74 6.76 6.93
C THR A 104 5.69 7.87 7.00
N ARG A 105 5.40 8.56 5.89
CA ARG A 105 4.38 9.62 5.86
C ARG A 105 2.98 9.10 6.21
N TYR A 106 2.64 7.90 5.72
CA TYR A 106 1.36 7.27 6.03
C TYR A 106 1.22 6.95 7.51
N VAL A 107 2.24 6.35 8.12
CA VAL A 107 2.28 6.08 9.56
C VAL A 107 2.20 7.38 10.37
N GLU A 108 2.96 8.40 9.99
CA GLU A 108 2.92 9.73 10.64
C GLU A 108 1.52 10.36 10.58
N SER A 109 0.80 10.21 9.47
CA SER A 109 -0.56 10.72 9.32
C SER A 109 -1.57 10.08 10.29
N LEU A 110 -1.32 8.83 10.68
CA LEU A 110 -2.16 8.08 11.62
C LEU A 110 -1.67 8.20 13.07
N ALA A 111 -0.42 8.64 13.29
CA ALA A 111 0.23 8.63 14.60
C ALA A 111 -0.48 9.50 15.65
N ALA A 112 -1.22 10.53 15.22
CA ALA A 112 -2.01 11.38 16.12
C ALA A 112 -3.14 10.60 16.82
N ASP A 113 -3.79 9.68 16.10
CA ASP A 113 -4.93 8.90 16.60
C ASP A 113 -4.54 7.46 16.97
N VAL A 114 -3.50 6.91 16.34
CA VAL A 114 -3.06 5.51 16.44
C VAL A 114 -1.52 5.43 16.48
N PRO A 115 -0.88 5.82 17.59
CA PRO A 115 0.58 6.01 17.67
C PRO A 115 1.39 4.70 17.53
N TRP A 116 0.77 3.54 17.70
CA TRP A 116 1.42 2.24 17.55
C TRP A 116 1.39 1.71 16.11
N PHE A 117 0.58 2.30 15.23
CA PHE A 117 0.36 1.77 13.89
C PHE A 117 1.65 1.72 13.10
N GLY A 118 2.02 0.55 12.57
CA GLY A 118 3.23 0.40 11.75
C GLY A 118 4.56 0.46 12.51
N ALA A 119 4.55 0.54 13.84
CA ALA A 119 5.78 0.58 14.63
C ALA A 119 6.62 -0.69 14.40
N GLY A 120 7.88 -0.50 13.97
CA GLY A 120 8.80 -1.62 13.70
C GLY A 120 8.60 -2.32 12.35
N ILE A 121 7.58 -1.95 11.57
CA ILE A 121 7.34 -2.47 10.23
C ILE A 121 8.06 -1.59 9.21
N GLN A 122 8.77 -2.22 8.29
CA GLN A 122 9.44 -1.56 7.17
C GLN A 122 8.95 -2.19 5.86
N PRO A 123 8.75 -1.41 4.79
CA PRO A 123 8.39 -2.00 3.52
C PRO A 123 9.54 -2.84 3.01
N ALA A 124 9.21 -3.99 2.42
CA ALA A 124 10.19 -4.74 1.67
C ALA A 124 10.79 -3.83 0.59
N GLU A 125 12.11 -3.90 0.41
CA GLU A 125 12.75 -3.34 -0.76
C GLU A 125 12.02 -3.88 -2.00
N SER A 126 11.74 -3.01 -2.97
CA SER A 126 11.07 -3.44 -4.19
C SER A 126 11.90 -4.57 -4.76
N ARG A 127 11.36 -5.79 -4.79
CA ARG A 127 11.92 -6.85 -5.61
C ARG A 127 11.61 -6.45 -7.05
N ALA A 128 12.36 -5.49 -7.58
CA ALA A 128 12.85 -5.64 -8.93
C ALA A 128 13.50 -7.01 -8.92
N GLU A 129 12.87 -7.96 -9.62
CA GLU A 129 13.48 -9.23 -9.94
C GLU A 129 14.89 -8.94 -10.42
N HIS A 130 15.87 -9.21 -9.57
CA HIS A 130 17.16 -9.66 -10.04
C HIS A 130 16.87 -10.99 -10.74
N ALA A 131 16.38 -10.90 -11.98
CA ALA A 131 16.71 -11.87 -12.99
C ALA A 131 18.23 -11.84 -13.05
N ALA A 132 18.85 -12.77 -12.33
CA ALA A 132 20.27 -13.04 -12.48
C ALA A 132 20.52 -13.23 -13.98
N PRO A 133 21.50 -12.56 -14.60
CA PRO A 133 21.88 -12.89 -15.95
C PRO A 133 22.39 -14.34 -15.89
N ALA A 134 21.73 -15.23 -16.62
CA ALA A 134 22.30 -16.54 -16.91
C ALA A 134 23.68 -16.29 -17.54
N GLU A 135 24.73 -16.73 -16.85
CA GLU A 135 26.11 -16.63 -17.30
C GLU A 135 26.23 -17.22 -18.72
N PRO A 136 26.93 -16.55 -19.65
CA PRO A 136 27.24 -17.15 -20.94
C PRO A 136 28.25 -18.27 -20.73
N ALA A 137 27.86 -19.50 -21.07
CA ALA A 137 28.78 -20.62 -21.17
C ALA A 137 29.78 -20.35 -22.32
N ASP A 138 31.05 -20.18 -21.96
CA ASP A 138 32.16 -19.95 -22.89
C ASP A 138 32.40 -21.17 -23.82
N PRO A 139 32.94 -20.96 -25.05
CA PRO A 139 33.03 -21.97 -26.08
C PRO A 139 34.31 -22.82 -25.90
N ILE A 140 34.16 -24.14 -25.85
CA ILE A 140 35.32 -25.04 -25.95
C ILE A 140 35.76 -25.13 -27.40
N ALA A 141 36.95 -24.58 -27.66
CA ALA A 141 37.73 -24.74 -28.87
C ALA A 141 37.89 -26.23 -29.24
N LYS A 142 37.53 -26.58 -30.48
CA LYS A 142 37.91 -27.86 -31.09
C LYS A 142 39.08 -27.62 -32.04
N THR A 143 40.26 -27.99 -31.58
CA THR A 143 41.47 -28.18 -32.38
C THR A 143 41.22 -29.28 -33.41
N ALA A 144 41.45 -28.99 -34.69
CA ALA A 144 41.68 -29.95 -35.75
C ALA A 144 42.65 -29.34 -36.76
#